data_AF-A0A7W1S500-F1
#
_entry.id   AF-A0A7W1S500-F1
#
_cell.length_a   1.000
_cell.length_b   1.000
_cell.length_c   1.000
_cell.angle_alpha   90.00
_cell.angle_beta   90.00
_cell.angle_gamma   90.00
#
_symmetry.space_group_name_H-M   'P 1'
#
loop_
_entity.id
_entity.type
_entity.pdbx_description
1 polymer ?
#
loop_
_entity_poly.entity_id
_entity_poly.type
_entity_poly.pdbx_seq_one_letter_code
_entity_poly.pdbx_strand_id
1 'polypeptide(L)' 'MPPKAWKTRSSREVYRNKWMNLREDVAELPDGRTTIYGVCTFGQCVGVLPF' A
#
# COMPACT_ATOMS: atom_id res chain seq x y z
N MET A 1 -3.93 -25.53 2.25
CA MET A 1 -4.19 -24.50 1.21
C MET A 1 -3.55 -23.20 1.66
N PRO A 2 -2.85 -22.45 0.79
CA PRO A 2 -2.36 -21.13 1.15
C PRO A 2 -3.55 -20.19 1.43
N PRO A 3 -3.41 -19.23 2.36
CA PRO A 3 -4.44 -18.23 2.59
C PRO A 3 -4.69 -17.43 1.32
N LYS A 4 -5.95 -17.05 1.09
CA LYS A 4 -6.33 -16.16 -0.03
C LYS A 4 -5.53 -14.86 0.07
N ALA A 5 -5.03 -14.35 -1.05
CA ALA A 5 -4.33 -13.07 -1.05
C ALA A 5 -5.29 -11.91 -0.69
N TRP A 6 -4.73 -10.85 -0.12
CA TRP A 6 -5.49 -9.62 0.12
C TRP A 6 -5.96 -9.02 -1.20
N LYS A 7 -7.15 -8.41 -1.20
CA LYS A 7 -7.72 -7.79 -2.39
C LYS A 7 -8.09 -6.33 -2.12
N THR A 8 -7.60 -5.43 -2.97
CA THR A 8 -8.01 -4.02 -2.90
C THR A 8 -9.42 -3.87 -3.49
N ARG A 9 -10.33 -3.24 -2.73
CA ARG A 9 -11.72 -2.99 -3.14
C ARG A 9 -11.92 -1.56 -3.66
N SER A 10 -11.29 -0.59 -3.02
CA SER A 10 -11.25 0.80 -3.48
C SER A 10 -9.99 1.48 -2.93
N SER A 11 -9.63 2.60 -3.53
CA SER A 11 -8.46 3.40 -3.15
C SER A 11 -8.84 4.87 -3.13
N ARG A 12 -8.35 5.62 -2.14
CA ARG A 12 -8.54 7.07 -2.04
C ARG A 12 -7.22 7.73 -1.66
N GLU A 13 -6.79 8.72 -2.43
CA GLU A 13 -5.70 9.59 -2.04
C GLU A 13 -6.12 10.45 -0.84
N VAL A 14 -5.30 10.47 0.21
CA VAL A 14 -5.56 11.24 1.43
C VAL A 14 -4.55 12.34 1.67
N TYR A 15 -3.36 12.21 1.08
CA TYR A 15 -2.33 13.23 1.17
C TYR A 15 -1.35 13.13 0.01
N ARG A 16 -0.95 14.30 -0.51
CA ARG A 16 0.06 14.41 -1.56
C ARG A 16 0.91 15.65 -1.34
N ASN A 17 2.21 15.47 -1.51
CA ASN A 17 3.16 16.56 -1.60
C ASN A 17 4.20 16.29 -2.70
N LYS A 18 5.22 17.15 -2.82
CA LYS A 18 6.27 17.02 -3.85
C LYS A 18 7.14 15.76 -3.71
N TRP A 19 7.13 15.10 -2.55
CA TRP A 19 8.04 14.00 -2.20
C TRP A 19 7.33 12.66 -2.04
N MET A 20 6.02 12.64 -1.75
CA MET A 20 5.27 11.42 -1.52
C MET A 20 3.78 11.54 -1.84
N ASN A 21 3.15 10.38 -2.03
CA ASN A 21 1.70 10.20 -2.05
C ASN A 21 1.30 9.17 -0.98
N LEU A 22 0.27 9.46 -0.20
CA LEU A 22 -0.40 8.53 0.70
C LEU A 22 -1.83 8.29 0.22
N ARG A 23 -2.18 7.03 0.01
CA ARG A 23 -3.55 6.59 -0.21
C ARG A 23 -4.00 5.59 0.85
N GLU A 24 -5.31 5.55 1.08
CA GLU A 24 -5.98 4.54 1.86
C GLU A 24 -6.70 3.56 0.91
N ASP A 25 -6.38 2.28 1.04
CA ASP A 25 -7.04 1.20 0.33
C ASP A 25 -8.03 0.50 1.26
N VAL A 26 -9.28 0.31 0.82
CA VAL A 26 -10.20 -0.62 1.47
C VAL A 26 -9.78 -2.02 1.06
N ALA A 27 -9.10 -2.75 1.93
CA ALA A 27 -8.55 -4.07 1.66
C ALA A 27 -9.47 -5.16 2.23
N GLU A 28 -9.78 -6.15 1.40
CA GLU A 28 -10.39 -7.41 1.83
C GLU A 28 -9.29 -8.38 2.28
N LEU A 29 -9.43 -8.83 3.53
CA LEU A 29 -8.60 -9.82 4.18
C LEU A 29 -8.91 -11.23 3.67
N PRO A 30 -8.02 -12.22 3.90
CA PRO A 30 -8.24 -13.59 3.45
C PRO A 30 -9.51 -14.24 4.01
N ASP A 31 -9.98 -13.76 5.16
CA ASP A 31 -11.22 -14.19 5.85
C ASP A 31 -12.49 -13.45 5.36
N GLY A 32 -12.36 -12.56 4.37
CA GLY A 32 -13.47 -11.79 3.79
C GLY A 32 -13.83 -10.50 4.53
N ARG A 33 -13.22 -10.20 5.68
CA ARG A 33 -13.41 -8.91 6.37
C ARG A 33 -12.72 -7.78 5.62
N THR A 34 -13.15 -6.56 5.86
CA THR A 34 -12.51 -5.36 5.29
C THR A 34 -11.75 -4.56 6.34
N THR A 35 -10.66 -3.93 5.92
CA THR A 35 -9.87 -3.00 6.72
C THR A 35 -9.37 -1.83 5.88
N ILE A 36 -8.94 -0.75 6.52
CA ILE A 36 -8.24 0.36 5.85
C ILE A 36 -6.74 0.04 5.86
N TYR A 37 -6.11 0.09 4.69
CA TYR A 37 -4.68 -0.12 4.50
C TYR A 37 -4.02 1.11 3.91
N GLY A 38 -3.11 1.74 4.65
CA GLY A 38 -2.35 2.90 4.19
C GLY A 38 -1.20 2.50 3.27
N VAL A 39 -1.10 3.13 2.09
CA VAL A 39 -0.03 2.89 1.11
C VAL A 39 0.74 4.19 0.86
N CYS A 40 2.00 4.21 1.28
CA CYS A 40 2.93 5.29 0.98
C CYS A 40 3.70 4.98 -0.32
N THR A 41 3.62 5.89 -1.29
CA THR A 41 4.43 5.83 -2.52
C THR A 41 5.46 6.95 -2.50
N PHE A 42 6.72 6.58 -2.72
CA PHE A 42 7.87 7.49 -2.81
C PHE A 42 8.53 7.42 -4.19
N GLY A 43 9.44 8.35 -4.46
CA GLY A 43 10.30 8.29 -5.65
C GLY A 43 11.21 7.06 -5.67
N GLN A 44 11.76 6.76 -6.84
CA GLN A 44 12.75 5.69 -7.01
C GLN A 44 14.02 6.00 -6.20
N CYS A 45 14.72 4.96 -5.75
CA CYS A 45 15.96 5.08 -4.99
C CYS A 45 17.02 4.08 -5.47
N VAL A 46 18.28 4.39 -5.19
CA VAL A 46 19.43 3.51 -5.42
C VAL A 46 20.08 3.21 -4.07
N GLY A 47 20.34 1.93 -3.82
CA GLY A 47 21.18 1.48 -2.71
C GLY A 47 22.61 1.27 -3.20
N VAL A 48 23.59 1.82 -2.47
CA VAL A 48 25.02 1.61 -2.74
C VAL A 48 25.60 0.84 -1.57
N LEU A 49 26.27 -0.30 -1.85
CA LEU A 49 26.97 -1.09 -0.86
C LEU A 49 28.49 -0.85 -1.01
N PRO A 50 29.14 -0.11 -0.08
CA PRO A 50 30.59 0.01 -0.09
C PRO A 50 31.25 -1.27 0.43
N PHE A 51 32.41 -1.59 -0.14
CA PHE A 51 33.26 -2.74 0.19
C PHE A 51 34.05 -2.52 1.48
#